data_AF-A0AAJ6FBE6-F1
#
_entry.id   AF-A0AAJ6FBE6-F1
#
_cell.length_a   1.000
_cell.length_b   1.000
_cell.length_c   1.000
_cell.angle_alpha   90.00
_cell.angle_beta   90.00
_cell.angle_gamma   90.00
#
_symmetry.space_group_name_H-M   'P 1'
#
loop_
_entity.id
_entity.type
_entity.pdbx_description
1 polymer ?
#
loop_
_entity_poly.entity_id
_entity_poly.type
_entity_poly.pdbx_seq_one_letter_code
_entity_poly.pdbx_strand_id
1 'polypeptide(L)'
;MRRKKKILKHNLKVYSETIKNNPPMSIPHLDMRNIFKEKKIFFGPFAGLTFRVLVNKNKTIFKSINLKFVFNIVFFTIKNYSIINYLLKENFKTKKKKIFDIFGFTKLLDKTYTKKAGKRLQILKRKKNFFNLNFGTKLIFNKNRKIAFLIGASPGASISVSIVSNLLNFWFKMPNKFLFKIKKINKKSKIFNSLLYLKGIEPFSF
;
A
#
# COMPACT_ATOMS: atom_id res chain seq x y z
N MET A 1 -25.49 -22.22 14.35
CA MET A 1 -26.11 -20.89 14.60
C MET A 1 -25.24 -19.88 15.36
N ARG A 2 -24.58 -20.21 16.49
CA ARG A 2 -23.77 -19.27 17.30
C ARG A 2 -22.69 -18.48 16.53
N ARG A 3 -22.04 -19.10 15.52
CA ARG A 3 -21.01 -18.47 14.67
C ARG A 3 -21.52 -17.31 13.82
N LYS A 4 -22.63 -17.50 13.11
CA LYS A 4 -23.22 -16.45 12.26
C LYS A 4 -23.61 -15.23 13.09
N LYS A 5 -24.20 -15.44 14.29
CA LYS A 5 -24.53 -14.35 15.23
C LYS A 5 -23.31 -13.51 15.66
N LYS A 6 -22.14 -14.13 15.91
CA LYS A 6 -20.92 -13.42 16.33
C LYS A 6 -20.23 -12.67 15.18
N ILE A 7 -20.19 -13.25 13.97
CA ILE A 7 -19.66 -12.57 12.78
C ILE A 7 -20.55 -11.37 12.40
N LEU A 8 -21.87 -11.51 12.52
CA LEU A 8 -22.82 -10.42 12.27
C LEU A 8 -22.64 -9.23 13.21
N LYS A 9 -22.13 -9.45 14.43
CA LYS A 9 -21.76 -8.36 15.36
C LYS A 9 -20.47 -7.64 14.95
N HIS A 10 -19.65 -8.23 14.09
CA HIS A 10 -18.39 -7.64 13.65
C HIS A 10 -18.49 -7.11 12.23
N ASN A 11 -18.86 -5.83 12.11
CA ASN A 11 -19.06 -5.13 10.84
C ASN A 11 -17.92 -4.17 10.48
N LEU A 12 -16.78 -4.24 11.18
CA LEU A 12 -15.69 -3.26 11.07
C LEU A 12 -14.39 -3.93 10.62
N LYS A 13 -13.51 -3.13 10.00
CA LYS A 13 -12.11 -3.51 9.75
C LYS A 13 -11.26 -2.94 10.88
N VAL A 14 -10.45 -3.79 11.50
CA VAL A 14 -9.56 -3.39 12.60
C VAL A 14 -8.13 -3.44 12.11
N TYR A 15 -7.49 -2.28 12.08
CA TYR A 15 -6.07 -2.12 11.78
C TYR A 15 -5.33 -1.93 13.10
N SER A 16 -4.21 -2.64 13.30
CA SER A 16 -3.30 -2.34 14.40
C SER A 16 -2.45 -1.12 14.08
N GLU A 17 -1.89 -0.53 15.13
CA GLU A 17 -0.92 0.54 14.99
C GLU A 17 0.28 0.12 14.13
N THR A 18 0.82 1.09 13.42
CA THR A 18 2.00 0.90 12.59
C THR A 18 3.24 0.83 13.46
N ILE A 19 4.03 -0.23 13.29
CA ILE A 19 5.37 -0.31 13.88
C ILE A 19 6.18 0.88 13.33
N LYS A 20 6.80 1.65 14.22
CA LYS A 20 7.66 2.80 13.88
C LYS A 20 8.66 2.39 12.80
N ASN A 21 8.70 3.14 11.69
CA ASN A 21 9.57 2.94 10.53
C ASN A 21 9.22 1.78 9.57
N ASN A 22 8.09 1.09 9.75
CA ASN A 22 7.61 0.10 8.77
C ASN A 22 6.46 0.65 7.90
N PRO A 23 6.43 0.31 6.59
CA PRO A 23 5.31 0.67 5.74
C PRO A 23 3.98 0.14 6.32
N PRO A 24 2.92 0.96 6.34
CA PRO A 24 1.65 0.63 6.99
C PRO A 24 0.96 -0.60 6.40
N MET A 25 1.33 -0.98 5.17
CA MET A 25 0.72 -2.09 4.43
C MET A 25 1.22 -3.48 4.86
N SER A 26 2.20 -3.56 5.76
CA SER A 26 2.88 -4.82 6.09
C SER A 26 2.28 -5.56 7.29
N ILE A 27 1.38 -4.92 8.05
CA ILE A 27 0.93 -5.41 9.35
C ILE A 27 -0.41 -6.17 9.20
N PRO A 28 -0.57 -7.32 9.88
CA PRO A 28 -1.82 -8.07 9.83
C PRO A 28 -2.95 -7.22 10.40
N HIS A 29 -4.12 -7.34 9.76
CA HIS A 29 -5.33 -6.66 10.20
C HIS A 29 -6.49 -7.65 10.13
N LEU A 30 -7.59 -7.29 10.77
CA LEU A 30 -8.80 -8.07 10.77
C LEU A 30 -9.80 -7.44 9.79
N ASP A 31 -10.15 -8.19 8.74
CA ASP A 31 -10.93 -7.72 7.60
C ASP A 31 -12.18 -8.60 7.41
N MET A 32 -13.37 -8.01 7.39
CA MET A 32 -14.61 -8.69 7.05
C MET A 32 -14.83 -8.65 5.53
N ARG A 33 -15.12 -9.80 4.92
CA ARG A 33 -15.43 -9.90 3.48
C ARG A 33 -16.69 -10.72 3.26
N ASN A 34 -17.48 -10.30 2.27
CA ASN A 34 -18.58 -11.10 1.74
C ASN A 34 -18.07 -11.96 0.59
N ILE A 35 -18.11 -13.28 0.75
CA ILE A 35 -17.69 -14.24 -0.27
C ILE A 35 -18.83 -15.22 -0.48
N PHE A 36 -19.35 -15.33 -1.71
CA PHE A 36 -20.50 -16.17 -2.04
C PHE A 36 -21.71 -15.91 -1.12
N LYS A 37 -22.06 -14.62 -0.91
CA LYS A 37 -23.13 -14.16 0.00
C LYS A 37 -22.93 -14.51 1.49
N GLU A 38 -21.78 -15.05 1.88
CA GLU A 38 -21.43 -15.33 3.27
C GLU A 38 -20.41 -14.32 3.81
N LYS A 39 -20.70 -13.74 4.98
CA LYS A 39 -19.74 -12.94 5.75
C LYS A 39 -18.64 -13.86 6.31
N LYS A 40 -17.39 -13.57 5.96
CA LYS A 40 -16.18 -14.27 6.44
C LYS A 40 -15.20 -13.26 7.00
N ILE A 41 -14.56 -13.61 8.12
CA ILE A 41 -13.53 -12.80 8.76
C ILE A 41 -12.17 -13.34 8.36
N PHE A 42 -11.30 -12.47 7.87
CA PHE A 42 -9.93 -12.76 7.51
C PHE A 42 -8.99 -12.05 8.48
N PHE A 43 -7.96 -12.76 8.92
CA PHE A 43 -6.87 -12.19 9.68
C PHE A 43 -5.57 -12.31 8.88
N GLY A 44 -4.84 -11.19 8.77
CA GLY A 44 -3.65 -11.07 7.96
C GLY A 44 -3.77 -9.91 6.94
N PRO A 45 -3.05 -9.96 5.81
CA PRO A 45 -2.02 -10.93 5.46
C PRO A 45 -0.77 -10.79 6.33
N PHE A 46 -0.08 -11.90 6.57
CA PHE A 46 1.27 -11.87 7.15
C PHE A 46 2.27 -11.49 6.07
N ALA A 47 3.22 -10.64 6.41
CA ALA A 47 4.24 -10.23 5.46
C ALA A 47 5.15 -11.41 5.09
N GLY A 48 5.77 -11.33 3.91
CA GLY A 48 6.66 -12.37 3.44
C GLY A 48 7.68 -11.82 2.47
N LEU A 49 8.89 -12.39 2.53
CA LEU A 49 9.98 -12.09 1.60
C LEU A 49 10.02 -13.16 0.50
N THR A 50 10.11 -12.76 -0.76
CA THR A 50 10.27 -13.71 -1.87
C THR A 50 11.09 -13.10 -3.00
N PHE A 51 11.99 -13.91 -3.58
CA PHE A 51 12.85 -13.54 -4.70
C PHE A 51 12.41 -14.20 -6.03
N ARG A 52 11.17 -14.71 -6.10
CA ARG A 52 10.60 -15.30 -7.31
C ARG A 52 10.06 -14.20 -8.23
N VAL A 53 10.38 -14.29 -9.52
CA VAL A 53 9.91 -13.33 -10.53
C VAL A 53 8.54 -13.79 -11.06
N LEU A 54 7.53 -12.90 -11.06
CA LEU A 54 6.15 -13.25 -11.48
C LEU A 54 6.04 -13.60 -12.97
N VAL A 55 6.89 -13.03 -13.81
CA VAL A 55 6.86 -13.21 -15.27
C VAL A 55 7.25 -14.64 -15.68
N ASN A 56 8.03 -15.34 -14.85
CA ASN A 56 8.47 -16.69 -15.19
C ASN A 56 8.64 -17.52 -13.91
N LYS A 57 7.73 -18.48 -13.67
CA LYS A 57 7.66 -19.28 -12.41
C LYS A 57 8.98 -20.00 -12.07
N ASN A 58 9.83 -20.22 -13.07
CA ASN A 58 11.12 -20.94 -13.00
C ASN A 58 12.35 -20.01 -12.98
N LYS A 59 12.16 -18.69 -13.04
CA LYS A 59 13.24 -17.70 -12.90
C LYS A 59 13.25 -17.13 -11.49
N THR A 60 14.32 -17.42 -10.77
CA THR A 60 14.68 -16.72 -9.54
C THR A 60 15.56 -15.53 -9.90
N ILE A 61 15.51 -14.49 -9.07
CA ILE A 61 16.48 -13.37 -9.13
C ILE A 61 17.95 -13.87 -9.03
N PHE A 62 18.13 -15.07 -8.49
CA PHE A 62 19.44 -15.71 -8.35
C PHE A 62 20.10 -16.13 -9.68
N LYS A 63 19.36 -16.23 -10.78
CA LYS A 63 19.94 -16.54 -12.10
C LYS A 63 20.67 -15.35 -12.75
N SER A 64 20.52 -14.15 -12.21
CA SER A 64 21.13 -12.91 -12.70
C SER A 64 21.98 -12.23 -11.63
N ILE A 65 22.64 -13.02 -10.77
CA ILE A 65 23.53 -12.50 -9.72
C ILE A 65 24.84 -12.10 -10.37
N ASN A 66 25.21 -10.84 -10.19
CA ASN A 66 26.59 -10.39 -10.33
C ASN A 66 27.02 -9.71 -9.02
N LEU A 67 28.33 -9.52 -8.80
CA LEU A 67 28.83 -8.88 -7.58
C LEU A 67 28.18 -7.51 -7.33
N LYS A 68 27.96 -6.74 -8.39
CA LYS A 68 27.28 -5.44 -8.32
C LYS A 68 25.85 -5.55 -7.79
N PHE A 69 25.12 -6.58 -8.18
CA PHE A 69 23.76 -6.85 -7.71
C PHE A 69 23.74 -7.24 -6.24
N VAL A 70 24.67 -8.10 -5.80
CA VAL A 70 24.82 -8.48 -4.38
C VAL A 70 25.11 -7.25 -3.53
N PHE A 71 26.09 -6.44 -3.92
CA PHE A 71 26.45 -5.21 -3.22
C PHE A 71 25.24 -4.28 -3.08
N ASN A 72 24.45 -4.13 -4.15
CA ASN A 72 23.25 -3.30 -4.12
C ASN A 72 22.16 -3.84 -3.21
N ILE A 73 21.99 -5.17 -3.11
CA ILE A 73 21.04 -5.79 -2.18
C ILE A 73 21.49 -5.60 -0.73
N VAL A 74 22.79 -5.76 -0.45
CA VAL A 74 23.34 -5.58 0.90
C VAL A 74 23.13 -4.14 1.36
N PHE A 75 23.53 -3.17 0.54
CA PHE A 75 23.32 -1.75 0.84
C PHE A 75 21.84 -1.41 1.02
N PHE A 76 20.98 -1.95 0.14
CA PHE A 76 19.54 -1.81 0.25
C PHE A 76 19.00 -2.37 1.58
N THR A 77 19.50 -3.53 2.00
CA THR A 77 19.08 -4.21 3.24
C THR A 77 19.46 -3.39 4.47
N ILE A 78 20.69 -2.86 4.50
CA ILE A 78 21.16 -1.99 5.59
C ILE A 78 20.30 -0.73 5.68
N LYS A 79 20.07 -0.05 4.55
CA LYS A 79 19.27 1.18 4.51
C LYS A 79 17.80 0.96 4.90
N ASN A 80 17.27 -0.24 4.65
CA ASN A 80 15.88 -0.59 4.91
C ASN A 80 15.78 -1.67 6.01
N TYR A 81 16.71 -1.65 6.97
CA TYR A 81 16.85 -2.71 7.97
C TYR A 81 15.54 -3.00 8.72
N SER A 82 14.81 -1.97 9.14
CA SER A 82 13.53 -2.13 9.87
C SER A 82 12.52 -3.00 9.11
N ILE A 83 12.27 -2.68 7.83
CA ILE A 83 11.30 -3.41 7.02
C ILE A 83 11.83 -4.80 6.63
N ILE A 84 13.12 -4.95 6.32
CA ILE A 84 13.68 -6.26 5.99
C ILE A 84 13.64 -7.19 7.21
N ASN A 85 14.04 -6.70 8.38
CA ASN A 85 13.96 -7.43 9.64
C ASN A 85 12.52 -7.86 9.94
N TYR A 86 11.55 -6.96 9.75
CA TYR A 86 10.13 -7.28 9.90
C TYR A 86 9.68 -8.38 8.92
N LEU A 87 10.01 -8.28 7.63
CA LEU A 87 9.66 -9.28 6.63
C LEU A 87 10.27 -10.65 6.94
N LEU A 88 11.52 -10.69 7.41
CA LEU A 88 12.18 -11.93 7.82
C LEU A 88 11.48 -12.56 9.02
N LYS A 89 11.21 -11.77 10.08
CA LYS A 89 10.48 -12.24 11.27
C LYS A 89 9.12 -12.84 10.91
N GLU A 90 8.32 -12.15 10.10
CA GLU A 90 7.01 -12.62 9.64
C GLU A 90 7.09 -13.88 8.75
N ASN A 91 8.14 -13.99 7.94
CA ASN A 91 8.34 -15.15 7.09
C ASN A 91 8.69 -16.41 7.90
N PHE A 92 9.49 -16.27 8.96
CA PHE A 92 9.86 -17.37 9.86
C PHE A 92 8.81 -17.67 10.95
N LYS A 93 7.75 -16.86 11.08
CA LYS A 93 6.64 -17.16 12.02
C LYS A 93 5.94 -18.47 11.66
N THR A 94 5.85 -19.37 12.64
CA THR A 94 5.12 -20.63 12.56
C THR A 94 3.60 -20.40 12.47
N LYS A 95 2.85 -21.40 11.98
CA LYS A 95 1.38 -21.34 11.93
C LYS A 95 0.76 -21.05 13.31
N LYS A 96 1.30 -21.66 14.38
CA LYS A 96 0.84 -21.43 15.76
C LYS A 96 1.02 -19.97 16.18
N LYS A 97 2.19 -19.36 15.92
CA LYS A 97 2.45 -17.95 16.22
C LYS A 97 1.54 -17.01 15.41
N LYS A 98 1.29 -17.31 14.14
CA LYS A 98 0.34 -16.55 13.30
C LYS A 98 -1.09 -16.60 13.81
N ILE A 99 -1.53 -17.75 14.33
CA ILE A 99 -2.83 -17.88 14.99
C ILE A 99 -2.84 -17.11 16.31
N PHE A 100 -1.73 -17.11 17.04
CA PHE A 100 -1.63 -16.37 18.31
C PHE A 100 -1.77 -14.86 18.13
N ASP A 101 -1.26 -14.30 17.03
CA ASP A 101 -1.41 -12.87 16.70
C ASP A 101 -2.89 -12.43 16.59
N ILE A 102 -3.84 -13.35 16.35
CA ILE A 102 -5.29 -13.06 16.30
C ILE A 102 -5.80 -12.59 17.67
N PHE A 103 -5.24 -13.12 18.77
CA PHE A 103 -5.72 -12.80 20.12
C PHE A 103 -5.57 -11.32 20.48
N GLY A 104 -4.66 -10.59 19.84
CA GLY A 104 -4.56 -9.13 19.99
C GLY A 104 -5.74 -8.37 19.39
N PHE A 105 -6.52 -8.99 18.49
CA PHE A 105 -7.64 -8.36 17.80
C PHE A 105 -8.99 -8.95 18.21
N THR A 106 -9.03 -10.21 18.60
CA THR A 106 -10.27 -10.88 18.98
C THR A 106 -10.03 -12.09 19.88
N LYS A 107 -10.89 -12.25 20.89
CA LYS A 107 -10.92 -13.43 21.78
C LYS A 107 -11.66 -14.63 21.15
N LEU A 108 -12.15 -14.50 19.91
CA LEU A 108 -12.98 -15.48 19.24
C LEU A 108 -12.14 -16.42 18.36
N LEU A 109 -11.77 -17.58 18.88
CA LEU A 109 -11.24 -18.68 18.07
C LEU A 109 -12.12 -19.92 18.17
N ASP A 110 -12.93 -20.14 17.14
CA ASP A 110 -13.78 -21.33 17.03
C ASP A 110 -13.11 -22.41 16.17
N LYS A 111 -12.67 -22.05 14.96
CA LYS A 111 -11.89 -22.88 14.03
C LYS A 111 -11.04 -21.94 13.17
N THR A 112 -9.72 -22.08 13.24
CA THR A 112 -8.80 -21.32 12.40
C THR A 112 -8.24 -22.20 11.30
N TYR A 113 -8.41 -21.78 10.05
CA TYR A 113 -7.74 -22.40 8.91
C TYR A 113 -6.83 -21.38 8.26
N THR A 114 -5.60 -21.80 7.96
CA THR A 114 -4.63 -20.94 7.29
C THR A 114 -4.72 -21.18 5.78
N LYS A 115 -4.99 -20.15 4.99
CA LYS A 115 -4.92 -20.21 3.53
C LYS A 115 -3.77 -19.33 3.02
N LYS A 116 -3.10 -19.76 1.95
CA LYS A 116 -2.09 -18.93 1.28
C LYS A 116 -2.81 -17.77 0.59
N ALA A 117 -2.51 -16.54 1.02
CA ALA A 117 -3.01 -15.33 0.37
C ALA A 117 -2.20 -15.02 -0.91
N GLY A 118 -2.78 -14.21 -1.79
CA GLY A 118 -2.05 -13.62 -2.91
C GLY A 118 -0.89 -12.75 -2.42
N LYS A 119 0.21 -12.72 -3.17
CA LYS A 119 1.39 -11.91 -2.83
C LYS A 119 1.34 -10.58 -3.58
N ARG A 120 1.48 -9.48 -2.86
CA ARG A 120 1.77 -8.16 -3.45
C ARG A 120 3.28 -8.01 -3.56
N LEU A 121 3.78 -7.71 -4.74
CA LEU A 121 5.20 -7.42 -4.94
C LEU A 121 5.47 -5.93 -4.75
N GLN A 122 6.60 -5.64 -4.10
CA GLN A 122 7.13 -4.30 -4.01
C GLN A 122 8.19 -4.08 -5.10
N ILE A 123 8.10 -2.96 -5.80
CA ILE A 123 9.05 -2.62 -6.86
C ILE A 123 10.31 -2.02 -6.24
N LEU A 124 11.46 -2.62 -6.52
CA LEU A 124 12.77 -2.05 -6.23
C LEU A 124 13.23 -1.24 -7.45
N LYS A 125 13.41 0.07 -7.27
CA LYS A 125 13.89 0.94 -8.33
C LYS A 125 15.37 1.24 -8.14
N ARG A 126 16.17 1.12 -9.20
CA ARG A 126 17.55 1.60 -9.19
C ARG A 126 17.56 3.13 -9.31
N LYS A 127 18.20 3.81 -8.35
CA LYS A 127 18.48 5.26 -8.40
C LYS A 127 20.00 5.43 -8.29
N LYS A 128 20.62 5.94 -9.35
CA LYS A 128 22.09 5.91 -9.53
C LYS A 128 22.61 4.47 -9.44
N ASN A 129 23.38 4.17 -8.40
CA ASN A 129 23.98 2.86 -8.16
C ASN A 129 23.20 1.98 -7.17
N PHE A 130 22.21 2.51 -6.43
CA PHE A 130 21.56 1.77 -5.34
C PHE A 130 20.10 1.44 -5.62
N PHE A 131 19.59 0.36 -5.02
CA PHE A 131 18.16 0.08 -4.99
C PHE A 131 17.48 0.90 -3.90
N ASN A 132 16.29 1.42 -4.21
CA ASN A 132 15.38 2.02 -3.23
C ASN A 132 13.99 1.40 -3.39
N LEU A 133 13.29 1.26 -2.25
CA LEU A 133 11.86 0.93 -2.25
C LEU A 133 11.10 2.05 -2.94
N ASN A 134 10.31 1.69 -3.96
CA ASN A 134 9.42 2.65 -4.58
C ASN A 134 8.00 2.36 -4.08
N PHE A 135 7.50 3.22 -3.20
CA PHE A 135 6.11 3.16 -2.74
C PHE A 135 5.23 4.10 -3.56
N GLY A 136 3.96 3.72 -3.70
CA GLY A 136 2.90 4.61 -4.17
C GLY A 136 2.65 4.58 -5.67
N THR A 137 2.11 5.69 -6.14
CA THR A 137 1.57 5.92 -7.49
C THR A 137 2.55 6.77 -8.27
N LYS A 138 2.80 6.43 -9.53
CA LYS A 138 3.71 7.17 -10.40
C LYS A 138 3.05 7.54 -11.71
N LEU A 139 3.22 8.81 -12.08
CA LEU A 139 2.88 9.32 -13.40
C LEU A 139 4.05 9.08 -14.38
N ILE A 140 3.75 8.54 -15.55
CA ILE A 140 4.70 8.34 -16.67
C ILE A 140 4.07 8.91 -17.93
N PHE A 141 4.86 9.49 -18.82
CA PHE A 141 4.39 10.01 -20.10
C PHE A 141 5.04 9.26 -21.26
N ASN A 142 4.34 9.18 -22.39
CA ASN A 142 4.99 8.81 -23.65
C ASN A 142 5.98 9.92 -24.10
N LYS A 143 6.90 9.59 -25.02
CA LYS A 143 7.94 10.52 -25.49
C LYS A 143 7.39 11.88 -25.92
N ASN A 144 6.23 11.89 -26.56
CA ASN A 144 5.59 13.08 -27.12
C ASN A 144 4.61 13.75 -26.14
N ARG A 145 4.53 13.27 -24.88
CA ARG A 145 3.62 13.71 -23.81
C ARG A 145 2.14 13.75 -24.17
N LYS A 146 1.70 13.10 -25.25
CA LYS A 146 0.27 13.01 -25.62
C LYS A 146 -0.50 12.02 -24.75
N ILE A 147 0.18 11.05 -24.14
CA ILE A 147 -0.43 10.02 -23.30
C ILE A 147 0.27 10.01 -21.95
N ALA A 148 -0.51 10.03 -20.89
CA ALA A 148 -0.06 9.86 -19.52
C ALA A 148 -0.57 8.53 -18.96
N PHE A 149 0.31 7.80 -18.27
CA PHE A 149 0.02 6.57 -17.56
C PHE A 149 0.24 6.77 -16.07
N LEU A 150 -0.71 6.26 -15.29
CA LEU A 150 -0.60 6.20 -13.85
C LEU A 150 -0.34 4.75 -13.43
N ILE A 151 0.85 4.50 -12.90
CA ILE A 151 1.36 3.16 -12.58
C ILE A 151 1.65 3.07 -11.08
N GLY A 152 1.15 2.03 -10.43
CA GLY A 152 1.43 1.74 -9.03
C GLY A 152 0.17 1.52 -8.22
N ALA A 153 0.22 1.83 -6.93
CA ALA A 153 -0.96 1.79 -6.08
C ALA A 153 -2.01 2.81 -6.55
N SER A 154 -3.29 2.55 -6.28
CA SER A 154 -4.33 3.58 -6.48
C SER A 154 -3.96 4.80 -5.62
N PRO A 155 -3.95 6.01 -6.19
CA PRO A 155 -3.64 7.20 -5.43
C PRO A 155 -4.76 7.42 -4.41
N GLY A 156 -4.38 7.55 -3.14
CA GLY A 156 -5.34 7.95 -2.11
C GLY A 156 -5.76 9.41 -2.30
N ALA A 157 -6.84 9.81 -1.62
CA ALA A 157 -7.34 11.19 -1.67
C ALA A 157 -6.25 12.24 -1.39
N SER A 158 -5.37 11.96 -0.41
CA SER A 158 -4.27 12.84 0.00
C SER A 158 -3.21 13.12 -1.07
N ILE A 159 -3.06 12.25 -2.06
CA ILE A 159 -2.01 12.35 -3.09
C ILE A 159 -2.61 12.65 -4.47
N SER A 160 -3.90 12.37 -4.66
CA SER A 160 -4.60 12.52 -5.95
C SER A 160 -4.50 13.94 -6.51
N VAL A 161 -4.73 14.96 -5.68
CA VAL A 161 -4.64 16.37 -6.10
C VAL A 161 -3.22 16.70 -6.59
N SER A 162 -2.18 16.22 -5.89
CA SER A 162 -0.79 16.46 -6.29
C SER A 162 -0.44 15.77 -7.61
N ILE A 163 -1.00 14.58 -7.85
CA ILE A 163 -0.77 13.81 -9.07
C ILE A 163 -1.46 14.47 -10.26
N VAL A 164 -2.71 14.91 -10.10
CA VAL A 164 -3.45 15.64 -11.14
C VAL A 164 -2.77 16.97 -11.45
N SER A 165 -2.33 17.70 -10.42
CA SER A 165 -1.58 18.95 -10.61
C SER A 165 -0.29 18.73 -11.41
N ASN A 166 0.49 17.70 -11.06
CA ASN A 166 1.67 17.32 -11.83
C ASN A 166 1.32 16.92 -13.27
N LEU A 167 0.27 16.13 -13.46
CA LEU A 167 -0.20 15.73 -14.79
C LEU A 167 -0.54 16.94 -15.65
N LEU A 168 -1.33 17.89 -15.12
CA LEU A 168 -1.71 19.11 -15.82
C LEU A 168 -0.50 19.98 -16.19
N ASN A 169 0.48 20.13 -15.27
CA ASN A 169 1.70 20.90 -15.54
C ASN A 169 2.55 20.31 -16.68
N PHE A 170 2.56 18.99 -16.84
CA PHE A 170 3.41 18.30 -17.82
C PHE A 170 2.71 17.98 -19.14
N TRP A 171 1.41 17.73 -19.13
CA TRP A 171 0.65 17.25 -20.30
C TRP A 171 0.32 18.37 -21.28
N PHE A 172 -0.02 19.55 -20.76
CA PHE A 172 -0.28 20.72 -21.60
C PHE A 172 0.51 21.90 -21.05
N LYS A 173 1.16 22.68 -21.93
CA LYS A 173 1.28 24.12 -21.68
C LYS A 173 -0.14 24.66 -21.61
N MET A 174 -0.81 24.49 -20.47
CA MET A 174 -2.14 25.03 -20.22
C MET A 174 -2.05 26.55 -20.41
N PRO A 175 -2.96 27.19 -21.17
CA PRO A 175 -3.06 28.64 -21.12
C PRO A 175 -3.25 29.04 -19.65
N ASN A 176 -2.56 30.09 -19.20
CA ASN A 176 -2.44 30.56 -17.82
C ASN A 176 -3.77 30.77 -17.06
N LYS A 177 -4.94 30.53 -17.68
CA LYS A 177 -6.28 30.63 -17.09
C LYS A 177 -6.69 29.44 -16.22
N PHE A 178 -6.16 28.22 -16.45
CA PHE A 178 -6.54 27.02 -15.67
C PHE A 178 -5.57 26.63 -14.56
N LEU A 179 -4.39 27.27 -14.49
CA LEU A 179 -3.57 27.20 -13.29
C LEU A 179 -4.25 28.06 -12.22
N PHE A 180 -4.89 27.43 -11.24
CA PHE A 180 -4.96 28.03 -9.92
C PHE A 180 -3.51 28.34 -9.51
N LYS A 181 -3.07 29.58 -9.71
CA LYS A 181 -1.81 30.10 -9.20
C LYS A 181 -1.89 30.06 -7.67
N ILE A 182 -1.56 28.92 -7.08
CA ILE A 182 -1.31 28.80 -5.65
C ILE A 182 0.06 29.46 -5.41
N LYS A 183 0.11 30.79 -5.54
CA LYS A 183 1.32 31.58 -5.27
C LYS A 183 1.24 32.39 -3.98
N LYS A 184 0.10 32.38 -3.27
CA LYS A 184 -0.01 32.82 -1.88
C LYS A 184 -1.36 32.36 -1.34
N ILE A 185 -1.34 31.49 -0.35
CA ILE A 185 -2.53 31.16 0.45
C ILE A 185 -2.84 32.40 1.28
N ASN A 186 -3.67 33.30 0.75
CA ASN A 186 -4.16 34.48 1.46
C ASN A 186 -5.31 34.08 2.41
N LYS A 187 -5.48 34.81 3.53
CA LYS A 187 -6.50 34.56 4.59
C LYS A 187 -7.92 34.24 4.07
N LYS A 188 -8.32 34.74 2.89
CA LYS A 188 -9.62 34.43 2.27
C LYS A 188 -9.79 32.94 1.88
N SER A 189 -8.72 32.19 1.60
CA SER A 189 -8.82 30.75 1.29
C SER A 189 -9.03 29.87 2.53
N LYS A 190 -8.75 30.38 3.75
CA LYS A 190 -9.12 29.69 5.00
C LYS A 190 -10.64 29.72 5.21
N ILE A 191 -11.29 30.84 4.92
CA ILE A 191 -12.74 31.01 5.04
C ILE A 191 -13.49 30.20 3.99
N PHE A 192 -12.97 30.14 2.76
CA PHE A 192 -13.58 29.33 1.70
C PHE A 192 -13.44 27.82 1.99
N ASN A 193 -12.29 27.38 2.52
CA ASN A 193 -12.09 26.00 2.94
C ASN A 193 -12.89 25.63 4.20
N SER A 194 -13.09 26.57 5.14
CA SER A 194 -13.97 26.33 6.29
C SER A 194 -15.45 26.30 5.90
N LEU A 195 -15.88 27.09 4.92
CA LEU A 195 -17.24 27.01 4.36
C LEU A 195 -17.50 25.70 3.61
N LEU A 196 -16.51 25.19 2.88
CA LEU A 196 -16.59 23.88 2.22
C LEU A 196 -16.66 22.72 3.23
N TYR A 197 -15.95 22.83 4.36
CA TYR A 197 -16.04 21.87 5.47
C TYR A 197 -17.37 21.96 6.24
N LEU A 198 -17.92 23.17 6.43
CA LEU A 198 -19.18 23.39 7.15
C LEU A 198 -20.43 23.01 6.34
N LYS A 199 -20.36 22.96 5.01
CA LYS A 199 -21.48 22.55 4.15
C LYS A 199 -21.58 21.05 3.88
N GLY A 200 -20.68 20.22 4.41
CA GLY A 200 -20.78 18.75 4.33
C GLY A 200 -20.78 18.18 2.91
N ILE A 201 -20.29 18.93 1.91
CA ILE A 201 -20.18 18.44 0.54
C ILE A 201 -18.82 17.74 0.41
N GLU A 202 -18.80 16.44 0.70
CA GLU A 202 -17.72 15.56 0.28
C GLU A 202 -17.69 15.54 -1.26
N PRO A 203 -16.59 15.99 -1.90
CA PRO A 203 -16.44 15.74 -3.33
C PRO A 203 -16.08 14.25 -3.46
N PHE A 204 -16.81 13.54 -4.32
CA PHE A 204 -16.66 12.12 -4.64
C PHE A 204 -17.42 11.14 -3.72
N SER A 205 -18.75 11.20 -3.79
CA SER A 205 -19.62 10.03 -3.62
C SER A 205 -20.17 9.58 -4.97
N PHE A 206 -19.54 8.55 -5.54
CA PHE A 206 -20.15 7.51 -6.38
C PHE A 206 -19.51 6.18 -6.00
#